data_AF-A0A1Q1FJ65-F1
#
_entry.id   AF-A0A1Q1FJ65-F1
#
_cell.length_a   1.000
_cell.length_b   1.000
_cell.length_c   1.000
_cell.angle_alpha   90.00
_cell.angle_beta   90.00
_cell.angle_gamma   90.00
#
_symmetry.space_group_name_H-M   'P 1'
#
loop_
_entity.id
_entity.type
_entity.pdbx_description
1 polymer ?
#
loop_
_entity_poly.entity_id
_entity_poly.type
_entity_poly.pdbx_seq_one_letter_code
_entity_poly.pdbx_strand_id
1 'polypeptide(L)'
;MLVGTGALLGLAGCTELSDSNASSTRSSPTENAPTETDTADTTTTSETDTETEEGPGYKQYHWHGRLFFEIDGTLVDFDQPKYYLDNIEDERPETVYFHFHDGAHGPNEWSNEKRIVTFQRALNLLPDIGYERRDGAHRITYDGTTYDGSRSGTDVSIHRGTERIDPTTYEVQHDDNFWISIQTETASGSGTDERSGKLIVDVNNRRLDFGADARQAGSDRFEFRDDGQPYTWYSAGDPVTLEHALATVPNVSYEQRDGSHVVSYESGGDHAGTYHETDDATQIIVRERTTPVDPTSYTLQDGDVVWVYVHTANAPDNEH
;
A
#
# COMPACT_ATOMS: atom_id res chain seq x y z
N MET A 1 55.15 -19.40 -30.67
CA MET A 1 55.15 -19.65 -32.13
C MET A 1 53.71 -20.05 -32.45
N LEU A 2 52.79 -19.32 -33.06
CA LEU A 2 52.66 -18.06 -33.84
C LEU A 2 51.64 -17.15 -33.09
N VAL A 3 51.89 -15.89 -32.74
CA VAL A 3 51.65 -14.62 -33.48
C VAL A 3 50.53 -14.63 -34.54
N GLY A 4 49.48 -13.83 -34.29
CA GLY A 4 48.41 -13.52 -35.26
C GLY A 4 47.79 -12.15 -34.95
N THR A 5 48.30 -11.13 -35.63
CA THR A 5 47.93 -9.71 -35.62
C THR A 5 46.67 -9.45 -36.46
N GLY A 6 45.81 -8.50 -36.08
CA GLY A 6 44.73 -7.98 -36.92
C GLY A 6 44.26 -6.61 -36.42
N ALA A 7 44.28 -5.61 -37.31
CA ALA A 7 44.31 -4.19 -37.00
C ALA A 7 42.98 -3.43 -37.24
N LEU A 8 42.99 -2.19 -36.72
CA LEU A 8 42.14 -1.00 -36.90
C LEU A 8 41.26 -0.89 -38.15
N LEU A 9 40.11 -0.21 -37.98
CA LEU A 9 39.66 0.94 -38.80
C LEU A 9 38.70 1.82 -37.98
N GLY A 10 38.94 3.13 -37.99
CA GLY A 10 38.04 4.15 -37.43
C GLY A 10 37.48 5.05 -38.53
N LEU A 11 36.42 5.80 -38.21
CA LEU A 11 36.01 7.00 -38.94
C LEU A 11 35.46 8.04 -37.96
N ALA A 12 36.02 9.25 -38.06
CA ALA A 12 35.52 10.49 -37.51
C ALA A 12 34.71 11.25 -38.58
N GLY A 13 33.79 12.12 -38.15
CA GLY A 13 33.12 13.10 -39.01
C GLY A 13 32.41 14.17 -38.18
N CYS A 14 32.76 15.43 -38.42
CA CYS A 14 32.48 16.61 -37.61
C CYS A 14 31.32 17.48 -38.16
N THR A 15 30.73 18.27 -37.24
CA THR A 15 30.30 19.69 -37.32
C THR A 15 29.46 20.19 -38.50
N GLU A 16 28.40 20.92 -38.18
CA GLU A 16 28.14 22.22 -38.83
C GLU A 16 27.52 23.23 -37.84
N LEU A 17 28.27 24.32 -37.64
CA LEU A 17 27.86 25.60 -37.04
C LEU A 17 27.41 26.51 -38.19
N SER A 18 26.42 27.38 -37.97
CA SER A 18 26.35 28.66 -38.67
C SER A 18 25.75 29.74 -37.78
N ASP A 19 26.58 30.76 -37.59
CA ASP A 19 26.38 32.03 -36.90
C ASP A 19 25.93 33.10 -37.90
N SER A 20 25.09 34.04 -37.46
CA SER A 20 25.16 35.50 -37.81
C SER A 20 23.95 36.21 -37.19
N ASN A 21 24.08 36.98 -36.11
CA ASN A 21 24.67 38.33 -35.96
C ASN A 21 23.81 39.47 -36.53
N ALA A 22 23.25 40.33 -35.65
CA ALA A 22 23.37 41.81 -35.70
C ALA A 22 22.36 42.56 -34.78
N SER A 23 22.91 43.13 -33.71
CA SER A 23 22.72 44.44 -33.07
C SER A 23 21.48 45.36 -33.26
N SER A 24 21.01 45.87 -32.10
CA SER A 24 20.76 47.30 -31.75
C SER A 24 19.35 47.94 -31.71
N THR A 25 19.05 48.46 -30.50
CA THR A 25 18.46 49.77 -30.10
C THR A 25 16.94 50.05 -30.09
N ARG A 26 16.44 50.25 -28.84
CA ARG A 26 15.67 51.37 -28.23
C ARG A 26 14.33 51.90 -28.80
N SER A 27 13.38 51.98 -27.85
CA SER A 27 12.33 53.02 -27.60
C SER A 27 10.95 52.93 -28.28
N SER A 28 9.90 52.94 -27.43
CA SER A 28 8.44 53.12 -27.63
C SER A 28 8.06 54.50 -28.21
N PRO A 29 6.76 54.92 -28.36
CA PRO A 29 5.46 54.23 -28.34
C PRO A 29 4.51 54.65 -29.52
N THR A 30 3.24 54.19 -29.47
CA THR A 30 1.98 54.88 -29.86
C THR A 30 1.06 54.12 -30.82
N GLU A 31 -0.21 54.16 -30.42
CA GLU A 31 -1.47 53.66 -30.97
C GLU A 31 -1.68 53.81 -32.48
N ASN A 32 -2.39 52.83 -33.06
CA ASN A 32 -3.51 53.06 -33.97
C ASN A 32 -4.43 51.84 -33.94
N ALA A 33 -5.70 52.06 -33.60
CA ALA A 33 -6.83 51.18 -33.92
C ALA A 33 -6.99 51.09 -35.47
N PRO A 34 -7.68 50.08 -36.07
CA PRO A 34 -9.13 49.95 -35.87
C PRO A 34 -9.78 48.56 -36.13
N THR A 35 -11.09 48.52 -35.86
CA THR A 35 -12.16 47.75 -36.53
C THR A 35 -12.39 46.28 -36.15
N GLU A 36 -13.59 46.10 -35.60
CA GLU A 36 -14.35 44.87 -35.34
C GLU A 36 -14.47 43.93 -36.56
N THR A 37 -14.39 42.63 -36.31
CA THR A 37 -15.21 41.63 -37.00
C THR A 37 -15.43 40.46 -36.05
N ASP A 38 -16.69 40.23 -35.71
CA ASP A 38 -17.20 39.06 -34.99
C ASP A 38 -16.62 37.75 -35.55
N THR A 39 -16.03 36.94 -34.67
CA THR A 39 -15.90 35.49 -34.88
C THR A 39 -15.97 34.83 -33.51
N ALA A 40 -16.85 33.84 -33.41
CA ALA A 40 -17.31 33.19 -32.19
C ALA A 40 -16.18 32.68 -31.29
N ASP A 41 -16.14 33.20 -30.06
CA ASP A 41 -15.49 32.55 -28.93
C ASP A 41 -16.32 31.32 -28.55
N THR A 42 -15.79 30.14 -28.83
CA THR A 42 -16.25 28.91 -28.18
C THR A 42 -15.65 28.90 -26.78
N THR A 43 -16.30 29.62 -25.88
CA THR A 43 -16.11 29.43 -24.44
C THR A 43 -16.73 28.07 -24.11
N THR A 44 -15.89 27.05 -23.95
CA THR A 44 -16.27 25.82 -23.26
C THR A 44 -16.57 26.20 -21.83
N THR A 45 -17.82 26.55 -21.57
CA THR A 45 -18.41 26.62 -20.24
C THR A 45 -18.26 25.24 -19.63
N SER A 46 -17.35 25.07 -18.68
CA SER A 46 -17.39 23.96 -17.75
C SER A 46 -18.77 24.00 -17.09
N GLU A 47 -19.62 23.05 -17.48
CA GLU A 47 -20.84 22.73 -16.77
C GLU A 47 -20.41 22.36 -15.36
N THR A 48 -20.62 23.31 -14.44
CA THR A 48 -20.62 23.01 -13.01
C THR A 48 -21.88 22.21 -12.78
N ASP A 49 -21.76 20.89 -12.85
CA ASP A 49 -22.76 19.96 -12.35
C ASP A 49 -22.99 20.29 -10.87
N THR A 50 -24.05 21.05 -10.63
CA THR A 50 -24.59 21.23 -9.29
C THR A 50 -25.49 20.02 -9.06
N GLU A 51 -24.86 18.86 -8.85
CA GLU A 51 -25.57 17.67 -8.39
C GLU A 51 -25.94 17.81 -6.92
N THR A 52 -27.14 17.33 -6.62
CA THR A 52 -27.84 17.53 -5.37
C THR A 52 -27.12 16.76 -4.25
N GLU A 53 -26.73 17.44 -3.17
CA GLU A 53 -26.38 16.76 -1.91
C GLU A 53 -27.62 16.00 -1.39
N GLU A 54 -27.76 14.73 -1.76
CA GLU A 54 -28.81 13.86 -1.25
C GLU A 54 -28.49 13.41 0.18
N GLY A 55 -28.73 14.32 1.14
CA GLY A 55 -28.87 14.01 2.57
C GLY A 55 -27.58 13.67 3.34
N PRO A 56 -27.64 13.69 4.68
CA PRO A 56 -26.49 13.43 5.53
C PRO A 56 -26.02 11.97 5.40
N GLY A 57 -24.80 11.78 4.87
CA GLY A 57 -24.07 10.52 4.91
C GLY A 57 -23.84 9.80 3.58
N TYR A 58 -24.40 10.28 2.46
CA TYR A 58 -24.06 9.77 1.12
C TYR A 58 -22.76 10.41 0.58
N LYS A 59 -21.99 9.66 -0.23
CA LYS A 59 -20.70 10.10 -0.78
C LYS A 59 -20.74 10.18 -2.30
N GLN A 60 -20.05 11.17 -2.86
CA GLN A 60 -19.82 11.29 -4.31
C GLN A 60 -18.66 10.41 -4.82
N TYR A 61 -17.77 9.94 -3.93
CA TYR A 61 -16.53 9.26 -4.29
C TYR A 61 -16.45 7.86 -3.66
N HIS A 62 -15.83 6.93 -4.39
CA HIS A 62 -15.43 5.62 -3.89
C HIS A 62 -14.28 5.82 -2.89
N TRP A 63 -14.43 5.31 -1.67
CA TRP A 63 -13.40 5.40 -0.65
C TRP A 63 -12.69 4.07 -0.53
N HIS A 64 -11.37 4.13 -0.56
CA HIS A 64 -10.50 2.98 -0.32
C HIS A 64 -9.72 3.12 0.99
N GLY A 65 -9.15 2.02 1.45
CA GLY A 65 -8.17 1.96 2.53
C GLY A 65 -7.69 0.52 2.73
N ARG A 66 -7.04 0.20 3.86
CA ARG A 66 -6.55 -1.16 4.13
C ARG A 66 -7.11 -1.74 5.43
N LEU A 67 -7.33 -3.06 5.47
CA LEU A 67 -7.72 -3.82 6.65
C LEU A 67 -6.75 -4.98 6.86
N PHE A 68 -5.95 -4.89 7.92
CA PHE A 68 -5.19 -6.01 8.45
C PHE A 68 -5.98 -6.61 9.61
N PHE A 69 -6.37 -7.87 9.49
CA PHE A 69 -7.00 -8.62 10.57
C PHE A 69 -6.13 -9.84 10.87
N GLU A 70 -5.55 -9.87 12.07
CA GLU A 70 -4.63 -10.89 12.53
C GLU A 70 -5.20 -11.65 13.73
N ILE A 71 -5.05 -12.98 13.72
CA ILE A 71 -5.31 -13.88 14.84
C ILE A 71 -4.05 -14.70 15.07
N ASP A 72 -3.42 -14.53 16.23
CA ASP A 72 -2.22 -15.28 16.64
C ASP A 72 -1.09 -15.26 15.59
N GLY A 73 -0.73 -14.08 15.06
CA GLY A 73 0.29 -13.95 14.01
C GLY A 73 -0.20 -14.25 12.59
N THR A 74 -1.39 -14.84 12.44
CA THR A 74 -1.93 -15.23 11.14
C THR A 74 -2.87 -14.16 10.60
N LEU A 75 -2.56 -13.62 9.43
CA LEU A 75 -3.43 -12.68 8.73
C LEU A 75 -4.61 -13.40 8.08
N VAL A 76 -5.80 -12.83 8.23
CA VAL A 76 -6.99 -13.17 7.45
C VAL A 76 -6.72 -12.80 6.00
N ASP A 77 -7.13 -13.71 5.11
CA ASP A 77 -7.02 -13.57 3.67
C ASP A 77 -8.33 -13.01 3.10
N PHE A 78 -8.34 -11.71 2.79
CA PHE A 78 -9.50 -11.04 2.19
C PHE A 78 -9.57 -11.21 0.66
N ASP A 79 -8.62 -11.90 0.04
CA ASP A 79 -8.63 -12.25 -1.38
C ASP A 79 -9.48 -13.51 -1.67
N GLN A 80 -10.38 -13.84 -0.75
CA GLN A 80 -11.32 -14.94 -0.93
C GLN A 80 -12.62 -14.43 -1.54
N PRO A 81 -13.21 -15.15 -2.51
CA PRO A 81 -14.46 -14.76 -3.16
C PRO A 81 -15.60 -14.40 -2.20
N LYS A 82 -15.64 -15.00 -1.01
CA LYS A 82 -16.66 -14.70 0.00
C LYS A 82 -16.63 -13.26 0.52
N TYR A 83 -15.58 -12.49 0.31
CA TYR A 83 -15.48 -11.09 0.74
C TYR A 83 -15.80 -10.08 -0.37
N TYR A 84 -15.89 -10.54 -1.62
CA TYR A 84 -16.08 -9.64 -2.76
C TYR A 84 -17.54 -9.20 -2.90
N LEU A 85 -17.74 -7.91 -3.20
CA LEU A 85 -19.06 -7.31 -3.36
C LEU A 85 -19.94 -8.11 -4.32
N ASP A 86 -19.43 -8.44 -5.50
CA ASP A 86 -20.11 -9.16 -6.58
C ASP A 86 -20.68 -10.53 -6.13
N ASN A 87 -20.10 -11.13 -5.09
CA ASN A 87 -20.54 -12.43 -4.58
C ASN A 87 -21.53 -12.33 -3.42
N ILE A 88 -21.70 -11.15 -2.82
CA ILE A 88 -22.46 -10.99 -1.57
C ILE A 88 -23.58 -9.94 -1.66
N GLU A 89 -23.54 -9.02 -2.61
CA GLU A 89 -24.47 -7.89 -2.67
C GLU A 89 -25.93 -8.31 -2.87
N ASP A 90 -26.18 -9.38 -3.63
CA ASP A 90 -27.53 -9.91 -3.87
C ASP A 90 -28.20 -10.37 -2.55
N GLU A 91 -27.43 -10.97 -1.64
CA GLU A 91 -27.93 -11.44 -0.36
C GLU A 91 -27.85 -10.37 0.74
N ARG A 92 -26.89 -9.45 0.63
CA ARG A 92 -26.56 -8.45 1.64
C ARG A 92 -26.28 -7.09 0.98
N PRO A 93 -27.29 -6.39 0.46
CA PRO A 93 -27.10 -5.17 -0.34
C PRO A 93 -26.39 -4.02 0.40
N GLU A 94 -26.31 -4.07 1.73
CA GLU A 94 -25.57 -3.09 2.53
C GLU A 94 -24.05 -3.31 2.52
N THR A 95 -23.53 -4.42 1.99
CA THR A 95 -22.09 -4.67 1.88
C THR A 95 -21.37 -3.65 1.01
N VAL A 96 -22.08 -2.99 0.10
CA VAL A 96 -21.58 -1.86 -0.71
C VAL A 96 -21.04 -0.68 0.12
N TYR A 97 -21.33 -0.66 1.43
CA TYR A 97 -20.78 0.33 2.37
C TYR A 97 -19.43 -0.08 2.96
N PHE A 98 -19.00 -1.33 2.81
CA PHE A 98 -17.68 -1.82 3.19
C PHE A 98 -17.45 -3.22 2.61
N HIS A 99 -16.65 -3.34 1.57
CA HIS A 99 -16.45 -4.58 0.81
C HIS A 99 -15.04 -4.69 0.25
N PHE A 100 -14.77 -5.83 -0.38
CA PHE A 100 -13.58 -6.08 -1.19
C PHE A 100 -14.01 -6.33 -2.64
N HIS A 101 -13.07 -6.35 -3.58
CA HIS A 101 -13.31 -6.71 -4.98
C HIS A 101 -12.33 -7.79 -5.44
N ASP A 102 -12.71 -8.54 -6.47
CA ASP A 102 -11.82 -9.48 -7.15
C ASP A 102 -10.77 -8.73 -7.96
N GLY A 103 -9.50 -8.82 -7.55
CA GLY A 103 -8.33 -8.38 -8.32
C GLY A 103 -8.21 -6.87 -8.63
N ALA A 104 -9.25 -6.07 -8.40
CA ALA A 104 -9.24 -4.62 -8.62
C ALA A 104 -8.39 -3.88 -7.59
N HIS A 105 -8.18 -4.48 -6.42
CA HIS A 105 -7.66 -3.86 -5.22
C HIS A 105 -6.79 -4.89 -4.49
N GLY A 106 -5.64 -4.52 -3.88
CA GLY A 106 -4.75 -5.51 -3.26
C GLY A 106 -5.43 -6.36 -2.18
N PRO A 107 -4.83 -7.48 -1.72
CA PRO A 107 -5.49 -8.50 -0.88
C PRO A 107 -6.03 -8.01 0.48
N ASN A 108 -5.78 -6.76 0.89
CA ASN A 108 -6.26 -6.16 2.13
C ASN A 108 -6.99 -4.82 1.90
N GLU A 109 -7.26 -4.44 0.65
CA GLU A 109 -7.84 -3.15 0.32
C GLU A 109 -9.37 -3.21 0.39
N TRP A 110 -9.96 -2.39 1.27
CA TRP A 110 -11.40 -2.26 1.39
C TRP A 110 -11.91 -1.10 0.54
N SER A 111 -13.16 -1.19 0.08
CA SER A 111 -13.86 -0.17 -0.68
C SER A 111 -15.19 0.23 -0.01
N ASN A 112 -15.67 1.44 -0.31
CA ASN A 112 -16.96 1.97 0.13
C ASN A 112 -17.52 2.95 -0.92
N GLU A 113 -18.71 2.65 -1.46
CA GLU A 113 -19.22 3.40 -2.62
C GLU A 113 -20.35 4.38 -2.28
N LYS A 114 -21.02 4.23 -1.14
CA LYS A 114 -22.34 4.87 -0.96
C LYS A 114 -22.54 5.63 0.34
N ARG A 115 -21.99 5.15 1.46
CA ARG A 115 -22.37 5.71 2.78
C ARG A 115 -21.27 5.59 3.82
N ILE A 116 -21.10 6.64 4.63
CA ILE A 116 -20.28 6.57 5.85
C ILE A 116 -20.93 5.61 6.85
N VAL A 117 -20.17 4.64 7.34
CA VAL A 117 -20.56 3.69 8.39
C VAL A 117 -19.54 3.71 9.52
N THR A 118 -19.94 3.31 10.73
CA THR A 118 -18.97 3.07 11.80
C THR A 118 -18.12 1.83 11.49
N PHE A 119 -16.91 1.75 12.02
CA PHE A 119 -16.05 0.59 11.79
C PHE A 119 -16.66 -0.70 12.38
N GLN A 120 -17.43 -0.61 13.47
CA GLN A 120 -18.26 -1.73 13.94
C GLN A 120 -19.23 -2.20 12.85
N ARG A 121 -19.94 -1.27 12.18
CA ARG A 121 -20.90 -1.63 11.15
C ARG A 121 -20.18 -2.26 9.95
N ALA A 122 -19.08 -1.67 9.51
CA ALA A 122 -18.21 -2.21 8.47
C ALA A 122 -17.83 -3.68 8.73
N LEU A 123 -17.28 -3.99 9.92
CA LEU A 123 -16.90 -5.37 10.26
C LEU A 123 -18.08 -6.35 10.25
N ASN A 124 -19.26 -5.90 10.67
CA ASN A 124 -20.47 -6.72 10.69
C ASN A 124 -21.13 -6.92 9.32
N LEU A 125 -20.66 -6.21 8.27
CA LEU A 125 -21.11 -6.45 6.89
C LEU A 125 -20.35 -7.63 6.26
N LEU A 126 -19.08 -7.80 6.63
CA LEU A 126 -18.21 -8.84 6.09
C LEU A 126 -18.68 -10.24 6.52
N PRO A 127 -18.72 -11.23 5.61
CA PRO A 127 -19.06 -12.61 5.97
C PRO A 127 -18.12 -13.21 7.00
N ASP A 128 -18.70 -14.04 7.89
CA ASP A 128 -18.03 -14.71 9.01
C ASP A 128 -17.37 -13.80 10.05
N ILE A 129 -17.41 -12.47 9.87
CA ILE A 129 -16.86 -11.49 10.79
C ILE A 129 -18.01 -10.82 11.54
N GLY A 130 -17.86 -10.75 12.87
CA GLY A 130 -18.77 -10.02 13.73
C GLY A 130 -18.01 -9.23 14.76
N TYR A 131 -18.47 -8.02 15.05
CA TYR A 131 -17.98 -7.20 16.15
C TYR A 131 -19.14 -6.76 17.03
N GLU A 132 -18.98 -6.94 18.33
CA GLU A 132 -19.78 -6.25 19.34
C GLU A 132 -18.90 -5.74 20.48
N ARG A 133 -19.43 -4.76 21.21
CA ARG A 133 -18.85 -4.31 22.46
C ARG A 133 -19.76 -4.72 23.60
N ARG A 134 -19.22 -5.51 24.54
CA ARG A 134 -19.98 -6.05 25.67
C ARG A 134 -19.25 -5.74 26.97
N ASP A 135 -19.95 -5.10 27.90
CA ASP A 135 -19.41 -4.74 29.22
C ASP A 135 -18.07 -3.97 29.13
N GLY A 136 -17.91 -3.16 28.08
CA GLY A 136 -16.71 -2.35 27.80
C GLY A 136 -15.61 -3.08 27.01
N ALA A 137 -15.66 -4.41 26.92
CA ALA A 137 -14.68 -5.24 26.21
C ALA A 137 -15.04 -5.45 24.73
N HIS A 138 -14.01 -5.63 23.89
CA HIS A 138 -14.17 -6.01 22.49
C HIS A 138 -14.49 -7.51 22.40
N ARG A 139 -15.46 -7.86 21.55
CA ARG A 139 -15.78 -9.23 21.22
C ARG A 139 -15.88 -9.37 19.70
N ILE A 140 -14.99 -10.18 19.13
CA ILE A 140 -14.93 -10.43 17.69
C ILE A 140 -15.29 -11.88 17.42
N THR A 141 -16.16 -12.13 16.45
CA THR A 141 -16.38 -13.47 15.90
C THR A 141 -15.72 -13.55 14.54
N TYR A 142 -14.98 -14.62 14.30
CA TYR A 142 -14.38 -14.94 13.00
C TYR A 142 -14.54 -16.44 12.76
N ASP A 143 -15.08 -16.82 11.59
CA ASP A 143 -15.27 -18.22 11.18
C ASP A 143 -15.95 -19.08 12.27
N GLY A 144 -17.03 -18.52 12.85
CA GLY A 144 -17.79 -19.16 13.93
C GLY A 144 -17.12 -19.17 15.31
N THR A 145 -15.85 -18.76 15.43
CA THR A 145 -15.13 -18.66 16.69
C THR A 145 -15.26 -17.27 17.29
N THR A 146 -15.68 -17.18 18.55
CA THR A 146 -15.75 -15.91 19.28
C THR A 146 -14.51 -15.72 20.14
N TYR A 147 -13.82 -14.60 19.91
CA TYR A 147 -12.75 -14.05 20.74
C TYR A 147 -13.31 -12.94 21.61
N ASP A 148 -13.14 -13.06 22.92
CA ASP A 148 -13.77 -12.20 23.91
C ASP A 148 -12.68 -11.61 24.81
N GLY A 149 -12.37 -10.32 24.60
CA GLY A 149 -11.31 -9.62 25.33
C GLY A 149 -11.59 -9.41 26.82
N SER A 150 -12.76 -9.83 27.33
CA SER A 150 -13.00 -9.90 28.78
C SER A 150 -12.46 -11.19 29.40
N ARG A 151 -12.09 -12.20 28.59
CA ARG A 151 -11.57 -13.48 29.06
C ARG A 151 -10.07 -13.43 29.23
N SER A 152 -9.58 -14.05 30.30
CA SER A 152 -8.14 -14.25 30.51
C SER A 152 -7.54 -15.02 29.33
N GLY A 153 -6.39 -14.56 28.85
CA GLY A 153 -5.69 -15.16 27.72
C GLY A 153 -6.30 -14.84 26.36
N THR A 154 -7.08 -13.75 26.25
CA THR A 154 -7.49 -13.18 24.97
C THR A 154 -7.30 -11.67 25.01
N ASP A 155 -6.39 -11.14 24.20
CA ASP A 155 -6.25 -9.71 23.96
C ASP A 155 -6.83 -9.36 22.58
N VAL A 156 -7.59 -8.28 22.52
CA VAL A 156 -8.15 -7.75 21.28
C VAL A 156 -7.82 -6.26 21.22
N SER A 157 -7.12 -5.86 20.15
CA SER A 157 -6.77 -4.47 19.90
C SER A 157 -7.17 -4.06 18.48
N ILE A 158 -7.64 -2.81 18.34
CA ILE A 158 -8.15 -2.27 17.09
C ILE A 158 -7.61 -0.86 16.91
N HIS A 159 -6.92 -0.63 15.79
CA HIS A 159 -6.26 0.63 15.49
C HIS A 159 -6.64 1.15 14.11
N ARG A 160 -6.56 2.47 13.95
CA ARG A 160 -6.46 3.17 12.68
C ARG A 160 -5.05 3.77 12.59
N GLY A 161 -4.24 3.25 11.67
CA GLY A 161 -2.81 3.49 11.62
C GLY A 161 -2.16 3.06 12.93
N THR A 162 -1.68 4.04 13.69
CA THR A 162 -1.05 3.83 15.00
C THR A 162 -1.98 4.18 16.17
N GLU A 163 -3.18 4.69 15.89
CA GLU A 163 -4.12 5.19 16.91
C GLU A 163 -5.13 4.12 17.29
N ARG A 164 -5.29 3.83 18.60
CA ARG A 164 -6.35 2.93 19.08
C ARG A 164 -7.70 3.63 18.96
N ILE A 165 -8.67 2.96 18.35
CA ILE A 165 -10.00 3.52 18.10
C ILE A 165 -11.10 2.74 18.85
N ASP A 166 -12.26 3.38 19.00
CA ASP A 166 -13.50 2.72 19.39
C ASP A 166 -14.36 2.44 18.14
N PRO A 167 -14.46 1.19 17.66
CA PRO A 167 -15.22 0.87 16.45
C PRO A 167 -16.70 1.22 16.54
N THR A 168 -17.26 1.34 17.76
CA THR A 168 -18.68 1.65 17.95
C THR A 168 -19.02 3.10 17.56
N THR A 169 -18.03 3.99 17.59
CA THR A 169 -18.19 5.43 17.32
C THR A 169 -17.32 5.94 16.17
N TYR A 170 -16.24 5.24 15.82
CA TYR A 170 -15.35 5.66 14.75
C TYR A 170 -16.02 5.46 13.38
N GLU A 171 -16.23 6.56 12.66
CA GLU A 171 -16.73 6.57 11.27
C GLU A 171 -15.57 6.33 10.31
N VAL A 172 -15.71 5.34 9.43
CA VAL A 172 -14.68 4.98 8.43
C VAL A 172 -14.45 6.14 7.47
N GLN A 173 -13.18 6.51 7.28
CA GLN A 173 -12.71 7.56 6.37
C GLN A 173 -11.91 6.96 5.22
N HIS A 174 -11.84 7.70 4.10
CA HIS A 174 -10.93 7.37 3.02
C HIS A 174 -9.49 7.31 3.53
N ASP A 175 -8.70 6.40 2.97
CA ASP A 175 -7.32 6.08 3.33
C ASP A 175 -7.10 5.49 4.73
N ASP A 176 -8.18 5.10 5.42
CA ASP A 176 -8.02 4.46 6.72
C ASP A 176 -7.32 3.10 6.60
N ASN A 177 -6.30 2.95 7.44
CA ASN A 177 -5.48 1.75 7.57
C ASN A 177 -5.84 1.07 8.88
N PHE A 178 -6.71 0.09 8.87
CA PHE A 178 -7.12 -0.61 10.08
C PHE A 178 -6.20 -1.76 10.43
N TRP A 179 -5.91 -1.92 11.72
CA TRP A 179 -5.26 -3.10 12.28
C TRP A 179 -6.12 -3.69 13.38
N ILE A 180 -6.58 -4.92 13.19
CA ILE A 180 -7.23 -5.74 14.21
C ILE A 180 -6.24 -6.83 14.58
N SER A 181 -5.85 -6.89 15.85
CA SER A 181 -5.01 -7.97 16.37
C SER A 181 -5.74 -8.70 17.48
N ILE A 182 -5.83 -10.01 17.35
CA ILE A 182 -6.34 -10.93 18.36
C ILE A 182 -5.17 -11.83 18.77
N GLN A 183 -4.84 -11.81 20.05
CA GLN A 183 -3.85 -12.72 20.64
C GLN A 183 -4.55 -13.61 21.65
N THR A 184 -4.41 -14.91 21.47
CA THR A 184 -4.84 -15.91 22.42
C THR A 184 -3.63 -16.50 23.13
N GLU A 185 -3.79 -16.96 24.36
CA GLU A 185 -2.79 -17.80 25.02
C GLU A 185 -2.73 -19.18 24.34
N THR A 186 -2.21 -19.22 23.12
CA THR A 186 -1.76 -20.47 22.51
C THR A 186 -0.38 -20.77 23.08
N ALA A 187 -0.22 -21.98 23.64
CA ALA A 187 1.01 -22.41 24.31
C ALA A 187 2.24 -22.05 23.48
N SER A 188 3.09 -21.17 24.02
CA SER A 188 4.32 -20.70 23.41
C SER A 188 5.07 -21.87 22.75
N GLY A 189 5.06 -21.87 21.42
CA GLY A 189 5.75 -22.85 20.60
C GLY A 189 7.25 -22.82 20.89
N SER A 190 7.85 -24.00 20.82
CA SER A 190 9.19 -24.34 21.30
C SER A 190 10.27 -23.35 20.92
N GLY A 191 11.20 -23.09 21.84
CA GLY A 191 12.46 -22.36 21.59
C GLY A 191 13.31 -23.02 20.52
N THR A 192 12.96 -22.76 19.26
CA THR A 192 13.81 -22.97 18.10
C THR A 192 14.65 -21.71 17.90
N ASP A 193 15.89 -21.85 17.45
CA ASP A 193 16.75 -20.70 17.07
C ASP A 193 16.29 -20.04 15.75
N GLU A 194 15.23 -20.57 15.13
CA GLU A 194 14.58 -20.02 13.96
C GLU A 194 13.42 -19.12 14.37
N ARG A 195 13.38 -17.93 13.77
CA ARG A 195 12.32 -16.92 13.87
C ARG A 195 11.59 -16.84 12.54
N SER A 196 10.32 -16.47 12.58
CA SER A 196 9.53 -16.24 11.38
C SER A 196 8.59 -15.06 11.55
N GLY A 197 8.09 -14.53 10.43
CA GLY A 197 7.12 -13.44 10.45
C GLY A 197 6.61 -13.15 9.04
N LYS A 198 5.90 -12.04 8.87
CA LYS A 198 5.43 -11.58 7.55
C LYS A 198 6.16 -10.31 7.14
N LEU A 199 6.54 -10.23 5.87
CA LEU A 199 7.01 -9.00 5.23
C LEU A 199 6.09 -8.69 4.06
N ILE A 200 5.41 -7.54 4.15
CA ILE A 200 4.46 -7.08 3.16
C ILE A 200 4.97 -5.77 2.58
N VAL A 201 5.02 -5.69 1.24
CA VAL A 201 5.36 -4.46 0.52
C VAL A 201 4.23 -4.16 -0.45
N ASP A 202 3.64 -2.97 -0.34
CA ASP A 202 2.53 -2.53 -1.18
C ASP A 202 2.88 -1.15 -1.81
N VAL A 203 2.58 -0.97 -3.10
CA VAL A 203 2.71 0.31 -3.83
C VAL A 203 1.33 0.68 -4.37
N ASN A 204 0.77 1.84 -3.99
CA ASN A 204 -0.58 2.27 -4.35
C ASN A 204 -1.63 1.14 -4.20
N ASN A 205 -1.59 0.48 -3.05
CA ASN A 205 -2.43 -0.68 -2.70
C ASN A 205 -2.18 -1.97 -3.50
N ARG A 206 -1.31 -1.95 -4.51
CA ARG A 206 -0.86 -3.18 -5.16
C ARG A 206 0.18 -3.88 -4.29
N ARG A 207 -0.18 -5.07 -3.79
CA ARG A 207 0.80 -5.94 -3.12
C ARG A 207 1.86 -6.43 -4.07
N LEU A 208 3.12 -6.21 -3.75
CA LEU A 208 4.22 -6.71 -4.54
C LEU A 208 4.33 -8.23 -4.35
N ASP A 209 4.38 -8.95 -5.46
CA ASP A 209 4.75 -10.36 -5.46
C ASP A 209 6.27 -10.46 -5.59
N PHE A 210 6.91 -11.05 -4.59
CA PHE A 210 8.36 -11.28 -4.60
C PHE A 210 8.77 -12.45 -5.53
N GLY A 211 7.80 -13.24 -5.98
CA GLY A 211 7.98 -14.31 -6.96
C GLY A 211 8.83 -15.48 -6.47
N ALA A 212 9.09 -16.42 -7.38
CA ALA A 212 9.99 -17.56 -7.11
C ALA A 212 11.44 -17.12 -6.89
N ASP A 213 11.81 -15.95 -7.37
CA ASP A 213 13.18 -15.44 -7.28
C ASP A 213 13.54 -15.11 -5.82
N ALA A 214 12.61 -14.57 -5.03
CA ALA A 214 12.85 -14.32 -3.61
C ALA A 214 13.20 -15.58 -2.81
N ARG A 215 12.60 -16.70 -3.21
CA ARG A 215 12.88 -18.01 -2.60
C ARG A 215 14.26 -18.53 -2.99
N GLN A 216 14.76 -18.15 -4.16
CA GLN A 216 16.09 -18.53 -4.64
C GLN A 216 17.19 -17.60 -4.10
N ALA A 217 16.87 -16.35 -3.82
CA ALA A 217 17.80 -15.33 -3.33
C ALA A 217 18.06 -15.40 -1.82
N GLY A 218 17.27 -16.19 -1.09
CA GLY A 218 17.43 -16.42 0.35
C GLY A 218 18.84 -16.90 0.73
N SER A 219 19.18 -16.69 1.99
CA SER A 219 20.42 -17.14 2.60
C SER A 219 20.12 -17.99 3.84
N ASP A 220 21.13 -18.68 4.36
CA ASP A 220 21.02 -19.44 5.62
C ASP A 220 20.54 -18.57 6.82
N ARG A 221 20.61 -17.24 6.71
CA ARG A 221 20.23 -16.30 7.77
C ARG A 221 18.85 -15.67 7.58
N PHE A 222 18.38 -15.54 6.35
CA PHE A 222 17.08 -14.95 6.02
C PHE A 222 16.60 -15.46 4.67
N GLU A 223 15.38 -16.00 4.61
CA GLU A 223 14.83 -16.60 3.40
C GLU A 223 13.29 -16.52 3.33
N PHE A 224 12.76 -16.64 2.12
CA PHE A 224 11.37 -17.00 1.85
C PHE A 224 11.31 -18.44 1.35
N ARG A 225 10.31 -19.21 1.76
CA ARG A 225 10.18 -20.63 1.44
C ARG A 225 9.10 -20.91 0.39
N ASP A 226 9.19 -22.08 -0.24
CA ASP A 226 8.15 -22.61 -1.13
C ASP A 226 7.17 -23.49 -0.34
N ASP A 227 6.45 -22.88 0.59
CA ASP A 227 5.50 -23.53 1.51
C ASP A 227 4.07 -23.02 1.35
N GLY A 228 3.81 -22.31 0.25
CA GLY A 228 2.53 -21.66 -0.02
C GLY A 228 2.29 -20.38 0.78
N GLN A 229 3.29 -19.86 1.49
CA GLN A 229 3.19 -18.62 2.26
C GLN A 229 4.14 -17.54 1.70
N PRO A 230 3.78 -16.88 0.59
CA PRO A 230 4.70 -16.04 -0.20
C PRO A 230 5.30 -14.84 0.56
N TYR A 231 4.64 -14.40 1.63
CA TYR A 231 5.08 -13.26 2.44
C TYR A 231 5.72 -13.67 3.77
N THR A 232 5.87 -14.97 4.05
CA THR A 232 6.52 -15.44 5.27
C THR A 232 8.02 -15.45 5.10
N TRP A 233 8.71 -14.75 5.99
CA TRP A 233 10.14 -14.84 6.11
C TRP A 233 10.53 -15.78 7.24
N TYR A 234 11.71 -16.38 7.11
CA TYR A 234 12.35 -17.22 8.10
C TYR A 234 13.78 -16.73 8.34
N SER A 235 14.23 -16.73 9.59
CA SER A 235 15.58 -16.31 9.95
C SER A 235 16.17 -17.18 11.05
N ALA A 236 17.37 -17.69 10.82
CA ALA A 236 18.12 -18.47 11.81
C ALA A 236 19.44 -17.77 12.17
N GLY A 237 19.89 -17.98 13.42
CA GLY A 237 21.18 -17.45 13.90
C GLY A 237 21.13 -15.96 14.26
N ASP A 238 22.13 -15.19 13.82
CA ASP A 238 22.32 -13.81 14.26
C ASP A 238 21.15 -12.89 13.86
N PRO A 239 20.77 -11.89 14.69
CA PRO A 239 19.63 -11.01 14.39
C PRO A 239 19.75 -10.24 13.08
N VAL A 240 18.68 -10.19 12.29
CA VAL A 240 18.62 -9.54 10.98
C VAL A 240 17.89 -8.21 11.10
N THR A 241 18.44 -7.13 10.51
CA THR A 241 17.72 -5.85 10.43
C THR A 241 16.70 -5.89 9.30
N LEU A 242 15.64 -5.07 9.39
CA LEU A 242 14.66 -4.96 8.32
C LEU A 242 15.27 -4.46 7.01
N GLU A 243 16.22 -3.53 7.06
CA GLU A 243 16.99 -3.11 5.88
C GLU A 243 17.72 -4.30 5.23
N HIS A 244 18.38 -5.15 6.02
CA HIS A 244 19.04 -6.33 5.49
C HIS A 244 18.04 -7.32 4.88
N ALA A 245 16.90 -7.54 5.53
CA ALA A 245 15.83 -8.38 5.00
C ALA A 245 15.30 -7.85 3.65
N LEU A 246 15.02 -6.54 3.54
CA LEU A 246 14.57 -5.92 2.30
C LEU A 246 15.61 -6.05 1.18
N ALA A 247 16.90 -5.99 1.50
CA ALA A 247 17.97 -6.20 0.53
C ALA A 247 18.08 -7.65 0.00
N THR A 248 17.45 -8.63 0.66
CA THR A 248 17.37 -10.01 0.16
C THR A 248 16.19 -10.25 -0.78
N VAL A 249 15.18 -9.36 -0.77
CA VAL A 249 14.00 -9.48 -1.62
C VAL A 249 14.39 -9.03 -3.03
N PRO A 250 14.42 -9.92 -4.04
CA PRO A 250 14.75 -9.55 -5.40
C PRO A 250 13.81 -8.48 -5.91
N ASN A 251 14.37 -7.58 -6.71
CA ASN A 251 13.67 -6.46 -7.29
C ASN A 251 13.18 -5.41 -6.29
N VAL A 252 13.30 -5.63 -4.97
CA VAL A 252 13.00 -4.60 -3.97
C VAL A 252 14.32 -4.12 -3.39
N SER A 253 14.46 -2.81 -3.26
CA SER A 253 15.53 -2.23 -2.46
C SER A 253 15.01 -1.14 -1.56
N TYR A 254 15.65 -0.99 -0.41
CA TYR A 254 15.41 0.07 0.53
C TYR A 254 16.71 0.81 0.81
N GLU A 255 16.61 2.13 0.90
CA GLU A 255 17.70 3.00 1.36
C GLU A 255 17.12 4.10 2.24
N GLN A 256 17.89 4.56 3.21
CA GLN A 256 17.62 5.80 3.93
C GLN A 256 18.64 6.86 3.55
N ARG A 257 18.18 8.00 3.01
CA ARG A 257 19.02 9.14 2.62
C ARG A 257 18.59 10.37 3.40
N ASP A 258 19.52 10.94 4.17
CA ASP A 258 19.29 12.15 4.98
C ASP A 258 18.03 12.08 5.88
N GLY A 259 17.70 10.88 6.36
CA GLY A 259 16.53 10.62 7.20
C GLY A 259 15.22 10.36 6.45
N SER A 260 15.21 10.43 5.11
CA SER A 260 14.07 10.09 4.26
C SER A 260 14.21 8.69 3.66
N HIS A 261 13.07 8.04 3.47
CA HIS A 261 13.00 6.71 2.90
C HIS A 261 13.08 6.73 1.36
N VAL A 262 13.74 5.74 0.79
CA VAL A 262 13.72 5.43 -0.65
C VAL A 262 13.41 3.95 -0.82
N VAL A 263 12.39 3.63 -1.59
CA VAL A 263 12.01 2.26 -1.94
C VAL A 263 12.06 2.13 -3.45
N SER A 264 12.81 1.16 -3.96
CA SER A 264 12.75 0.82 -5.38
C SER A 264 12.11 -0.54 -5.58
N TYR A 265 11.29 -0.64 -6.63
CA TYR A 265 10.76 -1.90 -7.14
C TYR A 265 11.08 -2.04 -8.63
N GLU A 266 11.92 -3.01 -8.99
CA GLU A 266 12.35 -3.26 -10.35
C GLU A 266 11.58 -4.45 -10.94
N SER A 267 10.37 -4.20 -11.43
CA SER A 267 9.64 -5.19 -12.21
C SER A 267 9.45 -4.73 -13.65
N GLY A 268 8.98 -5.62 -14.53
CA GLY A 268 8.54 -5.24 -15.87
C GLY A 268 7.14 -4.62 -15.92
N GLY A 269 6.50 -4.35 -14.77
CA GLY A 269 5.12 -3.86 -14.67
C GLY A 269 5.01 -2.37 -14.35
N ASP A 270 3.78 -1.85 -14.38
CA ASP A 270 3.49 -0.41 -14.26
C ASP A 270 3.73 0.18 -12.86
N HIS A 271 3.92 -0.67 -11.85
CA HIS A 271 4.28 -0.27 -10.47
C HIS A 271 5.79 -0.35 -10.23
N ALA A 272 6.60 -0.55 -11.27
CA ALA A 272 8.04 -0.49 -11.15
C ALA A 272 8.52 0.97 -11.06
N GLY A 273 9.49 1.24 -10.21
CA GLY A 273 10.05 2.57 -10.04
C GLY A 273 10.95 2.70 -8.82
N THR A 274 11.53 3.89 -8.66
CA THR A 274 12.20 4.32 -7.44
C THR A 274 11.37 5.44 -6.84
N TYR A 275 10.92 5.23 -5.62
CA TYR A 275 10.03 6.14 -4.89
C TYR A 275 10.82 6.80 -3.78
N HIS A 276 10.88 8.13 -3.80
CA HIS A 276 11.50 8.90 -2.74
C HIS A 276 10.40 9.52 -1.87
N GLU A 277 10.49 9.38 -0.56
CA GLU A 277 9.57 10.05 0.37
C GLU A 277 9.60 11.59 0.22
N THR A 278 10.68 12.14 -0.33
CA THR A 278 10.82 13.56 -0.62
C THR A 278 10.13 14.01 -1.91
N ASP A 279 9.68 13.08 -2.76
CA ASP A 279 8.96 13.42 -3.99
C ASP A 279 7.55 13.93 -3.66
N ASP A 280 7.05 14.85 -4.49
CA ASP A 280 5.69 15.37 -4.34
C ASP A 280 4.68 14.22 -4.38
N ALA A 281 3.68 14.29 -3.48
CA ALA A 281 2.63 13.29 -3.33
C ALA A 281 3.13 11.86 -3.10
N THR A 282 4.35 11.67 -2.59
CA THR A 282 4.87 10.36 -2.20
C THR A 282 4.95 10.22 -0.68
N GLN A 283 4.37 9.16 -0.15
CA GLN A 283 4.45 8.78 1.25
C GLN A 283 4.99 7.36 1.37
N ILE A 284 6.01 7.17 2.20
CA ILE A 284 6.53 5.85 2.52
C ILE A 284 6.29 5.59 4.01
N ILE A 285 5.54 4.53 4.32
CA ILE A 285 5.24 4.11 5.67
C ILE A 285 5.95 2.77 5.92
N VAL A 286 6.72 2.68 7.00
CA VAL A 286 7.32 1.42 7.44
C VAL A 286 6.91 1.13 8.88
N ARG A 287 6.21 0.02 9.09
CA ARG A 287 5.67 -0.36 10.40
C ARG A 287 5.86 -1.83 10.69
N GLU A 288 6.08 -2.15 11.96
CA GLU A 288 5.72 -3.44 12.52
C GLU A 288 4.34 -3.27 13.16
N ARG A 289 3.32 -3.94 12.60
CA ARG A 289 1.91 -3.73 12.94
C ARG A 289 1.54 -2.24 13.00
N THR A 290 1.30 -1.73 14.20
CA THR A 290 0.87 -0.36 14.49
C THR A 290 2.02 0.54 14.97
N THR A 291 3.25 0.03 14.98
CA THR A 291 4.45 0.72 15.46
C THR A 291 5.31 1.14 14.27
N PRO A 292 5.55 2.45 14.05
CA PRO A 292 6.55 2.91 13.09
C PRO A 292 7.93 2.38 13.47
N VAL A 293 8.67 1.86 12.50
CA VAL A 293 10.02 1.32 12.72
C VAL A 293 11.00 1.93 11.72
N ASP A 294 12.25 2.12 12.15
CA ASP A 294 13.34 2.53 11.28
C ASP A 294 14.05 1.27 10.74
N PRO A 295 14.00 0.99 9.43
CA PRO A 295 14.55 -0.25 8.87
C PRO A 295 16.04 -0.46 9.13
N THR A 296 16.81 0.63 9.28
CA THR A 296 18.27 0.56 9.46
C THR A 296 18.67 0.05 10.85
N SER A 297 17.80 0.23 11.85
CA SER A 297 18.05 -0.11 13.24
C SER A 297 17.10 -1.16 13.81
N TYR A 298 15.93 -1.35 13.18
CA TYR A 298 14.95 -2.34 13.59
C TYR A 298 15.43 -3.76 13.28
N THR A 299 15.45 -4.60 14.31
CA THR A 299 15.86 -6.01 14.24
C THR A 299 14.62 -6.90 14.30
N LEU A 300 14.47 -7.76 13.28
CA LEU A 300 13.33 -8.67 13.16
C LEU A 300 13.25 -9.65 14.33
N GLN A 301 12.04 -9.78 14.87
CA GLN A 301 11.65 -10.68 15.95
C GLN A 301 10.68 -11.75 15.44
N ASP A 302 10.61 -12.86 16.18
CA ASP A 302 9.63 -13.90 15.89
C ASP A 302 8.21 -13.36 16.02
N GLY A 303 7.38 -13.66 15.04
CA GLY A 303 6.00 -13.20 14.93
C GLY A 303 5.83 -11.78 14.42
N ASP A 304 6.87 -11.09 13.94
CA ASP A 304 6.68 -9.75 13.37
C ASP A 304 5.77 -9.80 12.14
N VAL A 305 4.93 -8.80 11.99
CA VAL A 305 4.21 -8.51 10.76
C VAL A 305 4.62 -7.10 10.33
N VAL A 306 5.55 -7.04 9.38
CA VAL A 306 6.11 -5.79 8.85
C VAL A 306 5.37 -5.39 7.58
N TRP A 307 4.97 -4.12 7.52
CA TRP A 307 4.33 -3.50 6.37
C TRP A 307 5.16 -2.30 5.89
N VAL A 308 5.63 -2.38 4.65
CA VAL A 308 6.22 -1.27 3.89
C VAL A 308 5.20 -0.84 2.86
N TYR A 309 4.76 0.41 2.94
CA TYR A 309 3.73 0.95 2.07
C TYR A 309 4.24 2.19 1.36
N VAL A 310 4.05 2.24 0.05
CA VAL A 310 4.31 3.41 -0.78
C VAL A 310 2.98 3.89 -1.34
N HIS A 311 2.60 5.13 -1.03
CA HIS A 311 1.59 5.87 -1.77
C HIS A 311 2.29 6.92 -2.63
N THR A 312 1.97 7.02 -3.91
CA THR A 312 2.66 7.93 -4.83
C THR A 312 1.85 8.22 -6.08
N ALA A 313 1.88 9.47 -6.56
CA ALA A 313 1.34 9.79 -7.88
C ALA A 313 2.19 9.26 -9.06
N ASN A 314 3.37 8.68 -8.78
CA ASN A 314 4.33 8.20 -9.78
C ASN A 314 4.14 6.73 -10.17
N ALA A 315 3.13 6.07 -9.63
CA ALA A 315 2.67 4.75 -10.04
C ALA A 315 1.16 4.85 -10.30
N PRO A 316 0.57 3.94 -11.08
CA PRO A 316 -0.89 3.88 -11.22
C PRO A 316 -1.53 3.82 -9.83
N ASP A 317 -2.55 4.63 -9.62
CA ASP A 317 -3.49 4.32 -8.55
C ASP A 317 -4.19 3.02 -8.91
N ASN A 318 -4.44 2.20 -7.91
CA ASN A 318 -5.26 1.01 -8.07
C ASN A 318 -6.76 1.36 -8.00
N GLU A 319 -7.13 2.65 -8.09
CA GLU A 319 -8.51 3.15 -8.05
C GLU A 319 -9.14 3.18 -9.45
N HIS A 320 -10.38 2.71 -9.56
CA HIS A 320 -11.23 2.81 -10.75
C HIS A 320 -12.23 3.95 -10.61
#